data_AF-A0A3Q9BWB5-F1
#
_entry.id   AF-A0A3Q9BWB5-F1
#
_cell.length_a   1.000
_cell.length_b   1.000
_cell.length_c   1.000
_cell.angle_alpha   90.00
_cell.angle_beta   90.00
_cell.angle_gamma   90.00
#
_symmetry.space_group_name_H-M   'P 1'
#
loop_
_entity.id
_entity.type
_entity.pdbx_description
1 polymer ?
#
loop_
_entity_poly.entity_id
_entity_poly.type
_entity_poly.pdbx_seq_one_letter_code
_entity_poly.pdbx_strand_id
1 'polypeptide(L)'
;MHAWLTERRPPWVVVAGCDDPWPAAETAELRARGGEVFRLDGRHLTDPAAVFAAFADVLSFPGCFGRNWDALVDCLHDRHVHSGGVRGTVVRVEHADALLGADFLGLFVSVLCQAAWQANLRLDTDGLPQDLPARALHFLLLLDDTPPAAFAPAVASGTDVRVALDAGRLTATLSGEDWPAPPDPPRPERRL
;
A
#
# COMPACT_ATOMS: atom_id res chain seq x y z
N MET A 1 6.83 -20.19 3.91
CA MET A 1 6.56 -18.79 4.32
C MET A 1 5.72 -18.18 3.22
N HIS A 2 4.54 -17.64 3.56
CA HIS A 2 3.70 -16.90 2.61
C HIS A 2 4.33 -15.52 2.47
N ALA A 3 4.68 -15.08 1.26
CA ALA A 3 5.34 -13.80 1.02
C ALA A 3 4.30 -12.82 0.47
N TRP A 4 3.38 -12.36 1.33
CA TRP A 4 2.24 -11.53 0.95
C TRP A 4 2.68 -10.28 0.19
N LEU A 5 3.79 -9.65 0.62
CA LEU A 5 4.35 -8.47 -0.06
C LEU A 5 4.81 -8.70 -1.52
N THR A 6 4.83 -9.95 -1.98
CA THR A 6 5.11 -10.31 -3.38
C THR A 6 3.87 -10.77 -4.15
N GLU A 7 2.73 -10.86 -3.48
CA GLU A 7 1.47 -11.28 -4.06
C GLU A 7 0.67 -10.06 -4.52
N ARG A 8 -0.14 -10.21 -5.57
CA ARG A 8 -0.94 -9.10 -6.11
C ARG A 8 -2.39 -9.15 -5.64
N ARG A 9 -2.58 -9.37 -4.35
CA ARG A 9 -3.89 -9.61 -3.74
C ARG A 9 -4.04 -8.87 -2.41
N PRO A 10 -5.28 -8.53 -2.02
CA PRO A 10 -5.50 -7.83 -0.76
C PRO A 10 -5.07 -8.70 0.44
N PRO A 11 -4.79 -8.08 1.60
CA PRO A 11 -4.98 -6.65 1.89
C PRO A 11 -3.95 -5.74 1.20
N TRP A 12 -4.26 -4.45 1.10
CA TRP A 12 -3.38 -3.45 0.47
C TRP A 12 -2.56 -2.69 1.50
N VAL A 13 -3.20 -2.39 2.62
CA VAL A 13 -2.61 -1.70 3.76
C VAL A 13 -2.75 -2.61 4.98
N VAL A 14 -1.67 -2.75 5.74
CA VAL A 14 -1.70 -3.46 7.04
C VAL A 14 -1.13 -2.54 8.10
N VAL A 15 -1.86 -2.40 9.20
CA VAL A 15 -1.44 -1.71 10.43
C VAL A 15 -1.06 -2.78 11.45
N ALA A 16 0.16 -2.69 11.97
CA ALA A 16 0.71 -3.66 12.92
C ALA A 16 1.50 -2.94 14.02
N GLY A 17 1.64 -3.58 15.18
CA GLY A 17 2.57 -3.13 16.21
C GLY A 17 4.03 -3.32 15.78
N CYS A 18 4.94 -2.51 16.29
CA CYS A 18 6.37 -2.61 16.03
C CYS A 18 6.99 -3.87 16.67
N ASP A 19 6.32 -4.44 17.67
CA ASP A 19 6.63 -5.69 18.36
C ASP A 19 6.20 -6.94 17.59
N ASP A 20 5.30 -6.80 16.60
CA ASP A 20 4.95 -7.90 15.68
C ASP A 20 6.19 -8.21 14.81
N PRO A 21 6.72 -9.46 14.84
CA PRO A 21 7.85 -9.83 13.99
C PRO A 21 7.47 -10.00 12.51
N TRP A 22 6.17 -10.14 12.19
CA TRP A 22 5.70 -10.43 10.85
C TRP A 22 6.06 -9.35 9.82
N PRO A 23 5.86 -8.03 10.05
CA PRO A 23 6.27 -6.99 9.11
C PRO A 23 7.77 -7.01 8.80
N ALA A 24 8.62 -7.32 9.79
CA ALA A 24 10.06 -7.42 9.60
C ALA A 24 10.42 -8.63 8.73
N ALA A 25 9.79 -9.79 8.98
CA ALA A 25 10.00 -11.00 8.19
C ALA A 25 9.55 -10.84 6.73
N GLU A 26 8.35 -10.28 6.50
CA GLU A 26 7.83 -10.02 5.15
C GLU A 26 8.73 -9.07 4.36
N THR A 27 9.17 -7.97 4.98
CA THR A 27 10.02 -6.98 4.31
C THR A 27 11.43 -7.50 4.03
N ALA A 28 11.95 -8.40 4.87
CA ALA A 28 13.21 -9.10 4.62
C ALA A 28 13.09 -10.07 3.44
N GLU A 29 12.01 -10.85 3.37
CA GLU A 29 11.73 -11.77 2.26
C GLU A 29 11.52 -11.00 0.94
N LEU A 30 10.80 -9.88 0.96
CA LEU A 30 10.62 -9.02 -0.20
C LEU A 30 11.98 -8.55 -0.75
N ARG A 31 12.87 -8.05 0.12
CA ARG A 31 14.23 -7.63 -0.28
C ARG A 31 15.04 -8.80 -0.82
N ALA A 32 14.99 -9.96 -0.19
CA ALA A 32 15.69 -11.17 -0.65
C ALA A 32 15.26 -11.59 -2.07
N ARG A 33 14.03 -11.28 -2.46
CA ARG A 33 13.48 -11.51 -3.81
C ARG A 33 13.73 -10.36 -4.79
N GLY A 34 14.49 -9.34 -4.41
CA GLY A 34 14.76 -8.16 -5.26
C GLY A 34 13.60 -7.17 -5.29
N GLY A 35 12.80 -7.10 -4.23
CA GLY A 35 11.81 -6.06 -4.01
C GLY A 35 12.36 -4.84 -3.26
N GLU A 36 11.63 -3.74 -3.30
CA GLU A 36 12.00 -2.46 -2.68
C GLU A 36 11.20 -2.19 -1.41
N VAL A 37 11.87 -1.61 -0.41
CA VAL A 37 11.26 -1.25 0.87
C VAL A 37 11.61 0.20 1.16
N PHE A 38 10.63 1.07 1.07
CA PHE A 38 10.72 2.49 1.40
C PHE A 38 10.26 2.71 2.85
N ARG A 39 10.81 3.75 3.49
CA ARG A 39 10.47 4.10 4.87
C ARG A 39 10.10 5.58 4.94
N LEU A 40 9.03 5.85 5.66
CA LEU A 40 8.52 7.17 6.02
C LEU A 40 8.39 7.22 7.54
N ASP A 41 8.58 8.40 8.12
CA ASP A 41 8.33 8.66 9.53
C ASP A 41 6.96 9.33 9.68
N GLY A 42 6.01 8.65 10.31
CA GLY A 42 4.65 9.12 10.55
C GLY A 42 4.59 10.43 11.33
N ARG A 43 5.61 10.74 12.15
CA ARG A 43 5.69 12.01 12.90
C ARG A 43 5.93 13.21 11.98
N HIS A 44 6.45 12.98 10.78
CA HIS A 44 6.64 14.03 9.77
C HIS A 44 5.43 14.17 8.83
N LEU A 45 4.44 13.28 8.92
CA LEU A 45 3.22 13.31 8.11
C LEU A 45 2.13 14.11 8.83
N THR A 46 2.41 15.38 9.15
CA THR A 46 1.56 16.21 10.02
C THR A 46 0.31 16.75 9.35
N ASP A 47 0.35 16.88 8.02
CA ASP A 47 -0.71 17.42 7.18
C ASP A 47 -0.56 16.87 5.75
N PRO A 48 -1.56 17.06 4.86
CA PRO A 48 -1.50 16.55 3.49
C PRO A 48 -0.28 17.05 2.71
N ALA A 49 0.15 18.30 2.88
CA ALA A 49 1.31 18.82 2.16
C ALA A 49 2.61 18.14 2.62
N ALA A 50 2.74 17.88 3.92
CA ALA A 50 3.84 17.10 4.48
C ALA A 50 3.85 15.66 3.97
N VAL A 51 2.68 15.03 3.84
CA VAL A 51 2.52 13.71 3.20
C VAL A 51 3.05 13.73 1.77
N PHE A 52 2.58 14.67 0.94
CA PHE A 52 2.99 14.78 -0.45
C PHE A 52 4.51 15.00 -0.58
N ALA A 53 5.08 15.86 0.25
CA ALA A 53 6.51 16.11 0.26
C ALA A 53 7.32 14.86 0.63
N ALA A 54 6.92 14.15 1.70
CA ALA A 54 7.62 12.97 2.18
C ALA A 54 7.58 11.82 1.16
N PHE A 55 6.42 11.56 0.54
CA PHE A 55 6.31 10.57 -0.53
C PHE A 55 7.13 10.96 -1.74
N ALA A 56 7.04 12.21 -2.20
CA ALA A 56 7.80 12.68 -3.36
C ALA A 56 9.31 12.57 -3.16
N ASP A 57 9.82 12.84 -1.96
CA ASP A 57 11.24 12.74 -1.62
C ASP A 57 11.70 11.28 -1.53
N VAL A 58 11.07 10.48 -0.66
CA VAL A 58 11.47 9.09 -0.38
C VAL A 58 11.34 8.21 -1.62
N LEU A 59 10.30 8.43 -2.40
CA LEU A 59 10.13 7.72 -3.64
C LEU A 59 11.01 8.39 -4.71
N SER A 60 11.21 9.71 -4.74
CA SER A 60 11.81 10.46 -5.87
C SER A 60 10.83 10.65 -7.03
N PHE A 61 9.63 11.17 -6.74
CA PHE A 61 8.63 11.49 -7.75
C PHE A 61 9.11 12.60 -8.71
N PRO A 62 8.55 12.70 -9.93
CA PRO A 62 8.91 13.72 -10.89
C PRO A 62 8.72 15.15 -10.35
N GLY A 63 9.53 16.10 -10.82
CA GLY A 63 9.43 17.50 -10.41
C GLY A 63 8.10 18.19 -10.77
N CYS A 64 7.32 17.60 -11.69
CA CYS A 64 5.96 18.04 -12.06
C CYS A 64 4.85 17.42 -11.19
N PHE A 65 5.19 16.70 -10.12
CA PHE A 65 4.22 16.12 -9.20
C PHE A 65 3.21 17.16 -8.68
N GLY A 66 1.92 16.88 -8.88
CA GLY A 66 0.81 17.81 -8.62
C GLY A 66 0.53 18.14 -7.15
N ARG A 67 1.15 17.42 -6.20
CA ARG A 67 1.02 17.65 -4.74
C ARG A 67 -0.44 17.67 -4.25
N ASN A 68 -1.22 16.70 -4.69
CA ASN A 68 -2.58 16.45 -4.24
C ASN A 68 -2.81 14.92 -4.16
N TRP A 69 -3.96 14.50 -3.62
CA TRP A 69 -4.26 13.09 -3.39
C TRP A 69 -4.35 12.28 -4.69
N ASP A 70 -4.96 12.82 -5.74
CA ASP A 70 -5.07 12.14 -7.04
C ASP A 70 -3.69 11.96 -7.67
N ALA A 71 -2.86 13.01 -7.66
CA ALA A 71 -1.49 12.95 -8.16
C ALA A 71 -0.63 11.95 -7.36
N LEU A 72 -0.93 11.75 -6.06
CA LEU A 72 -0.24 10.76 -5.24
C LEU A 72 -0.62 9.34 -5.67
N VAL A 73 -1.90 9.08 -5.95
CA VAL A 73 -2.38 7.82 -6.54
C VAL A 73 -1.65 7.56 -7.86
N ASP A 74 -1.67 8.53 -8.78
CA ASP A 74 -1.05 8.41 -10.10
C ASP A 74 0.45 8.10 -9.97
N CYS A 75 1.19 8.84 -9.14
CA CYS A 75 2.62 8.62 -8.97
C CYS A 75 2.94 7.27 -8.32
N LEU A 76 2.14 6.81 -7.36
CA LEU A 76 2.31 5.50 -6.72
C LEU A 76 1.99 4.35 -7.69
N HIS A 77 1.00 4.53 -8.55
CA HIS A 77 0.66 3.62 -9.63
C HIS A 77 1.77 3.57 -10.69
N ASP A 78 2.21 4.72 -11.21
CA ASP A 78 3.14 4.88 -12.35
C ASP A 78 4.61 4.56 -12.05
N ARG A 79 4.92 4.32 -10.78
CA ARG A 79 6.25 3.87 -10.30
C ARG A 79 6.82 2.66 -11.02
N HIS A 80 5.98 1.89 -11.70
CA HIS A 80 6.37 0.75 -12.51
C HIS A 80 7.32 1.10 -13.66
N VAL A 81 7.24 2.31 -14.23
CA VAL A 81 8.05 2.71 -15.41
C VAL A 81 9.53 2.88 -15.07
N HIS A 82 9.85 3.32 -13.86
CA HIS A 82 11.22 3.73 -13.49
C HIS A 82 12.03 2.62 -12.79
N SER A 83 11.35 1.57 -12.34
CA SER A 83 11.94 0.56 -11.48
C SER A 83 12.32 -0.63 -12.37
N GLY A 84 13.57 -0.82 -12.78
CA GLY A 84 13.95 -1.97 -13.64
C GLY A 84 13.82 -3.31 -12.92
N GLY A 85 12.90 -4.19 -13.33
CA GLY A 85 12.82 -5.60 -12.88
C GLY A 85 12.44 -5.91 -11.41
N VAL A 86 12.10 -4.91 -10.59
CA VAL A 86 11.71 -5.10 -9.16
C VAL A 86 10.46 -5.97 -9.03
N ARG A 87 10.46 -6.91 -8.09
CA ARG A 87 9.39 -7.92 -7.91
C ARG A 87 8.19 -7.43 -7.09
N GLY A 88 8.38 -6.37 -6.31
CA GLY A 88 7.35 -5.73 -5.50
C GLY A 88 7.93 -4.57 -4.71
N THR A 89 7.07 -3.70 -4.22
CA THR A 89 7.40 -2.49 -3.50
C THR A 89 6.52 -2.41 -2.26
N VAL A 90 7.12 -2.08 -1.12
CA VAL A 90 6.38 -1.75 0.09
C VAL A 90 6.83 -0.40 0.62
N VAL A 91 5.88 0.42 1.03
CA VAL A 91 6.14 1.65 1.78
C VAL A 91 5.77 1.42 3.23
N ARG A 92 6.74 1.59 4.13
CA ARG A 92 6.56 1.48 5.59
C ARG A 92 6.46 2.87 6.20
N VAL A 93 5.37 3.16 6.87
CA VAL A 93 5.23 4.33 7.73
C VAL A 93 5.52 3.88 9.16
N GLU A 94 6.72 4.23 9.66
CA GLU A 94 7.11 4.01 11.06
C GLU A 94 6.49 5.10 11.95
N HIS A 95 6.36 4.87 13.26
CA HIS A 95 5.75 5.84 14.19
C HIS A 95 4.35 6.31 13.76
N ALA A 96 3.55 5.40 13.20
CA ALA A 96 2.26 5.74 12.60
C ALA A 96 1.20 6.15 13.63
N ASP A 97 1.44 5.96 14.93
CA ASP A 97 0.63 6.47 16.05
C ASP A 97 0.33 7.97 15.90
N ALA A 98 1.30 8.73 15.39
CA ALA A 98 1.18 10.17 15.17
C ALA A 98 0.02 10.54 14.21
N LEU A 99 -0.43 9.59 13.38
CA LEU A 99 -1.52 9.79 12.44
C LEU A 99 -2.91 9.57 13.04
N LEU A 100 -3.03 8.92 14.21
CA LEU A 100 -4.34 8.49 14.73
C LEU A 100 -5.33 9.64 14.91
N GLY A 101 -4.84 10.82 15.27
CA GLY A 101 -5.64 12.04 15.45
C GLY A 101 -5.74 12.93 14.20
N ALA A 102 -5.17 12.52 13.08
CA ALA A 102 -5.18 13.33 11.86
C ALA A 102 -6.53 13.20 11.14
N ASP A 103 -7.18 14.34 10.87
CA ASP A 103 -8.49 14.38 10.18
C ASP A 103 -8.46 13.75 8.77
N PHE A 104 -7.28 13.67 8.16
CA PHE A 104 -7.07 13.10 6.83
C PHE A 104 -6.72 11.60 6.84
N LEU A 105 -6.58 10.95 8.01
CA LEU A 105 -6.11 9.54 8.09
C LEU A 105 -6.98 8.58 7.27
N GLY A 106 -8.31 8.69 7.37
CA GLY A 106 -9.23 7.85 6.59
C GLY A 106 -9.02 8.01 5.09
N LEU A 107 -8.98 9.25 4.60
CA LEU A 107 -8.69 9.57 3.19
C LEU A 107 -7.32 9.06 2.75
N PHE A 108 -6.29 9.24 3.60
CA PHE A 108 -4.95 8.78 3.31
C PHE A 108 -4.93 7.26 3.10
N VAL A 109 -5.56 6.47 3.98
CA VAL A 109 -5.62 5.01 3.79
C VAL A 109 -6.44 4.62 2.57
N SER A 110 -7.54 5.33 2.25
CA SER A 110 -8.27 5.13 0.98
C SER A 110 -7.36 5.32 -0.23
N VAL A 111 -6.57 6.40 -0.26
CA VAL A 111 -5.61 6.70 -1.34
C VAL A 111 -4.55 5.61 -1.46
N LEU A 112 -4.00 5.13 -0.34
CA LEU A 112 -3.03 4.02 -0.35
C LEU A 112 -3.65 2.72 -0.89
N CYS A 113 -4.87 2.39 -0.45
CA CYS A 113 -5.62 1.24 -0.95
C CYS A 113 -5.89 1.35 -2.45
N GLN A 114 -6.30 2.53 -2.94
CA GLN A 114 -6.56 2.79 -4.35
C GLN A 114 -5.29 2.63 -5.20
N ALA A 115 -4.18 3.25 -4.78
CA ALA A 115 -2.91 3.18 -5.48
C ALA A 115 -2.36 1.75 -5.55
N ALA A 116 -2.36 1.03 -4.42
CA ALA A 116 -1.99 -0.38 -4.38
C ALA A 116 -2.86 -1.20 -5.33
N TRP A 117 -4.17 -1.02 -5.27
CA TRP A 117 -5.10 -1.77 -6.09
C TRP A 117 -4.87 -1.53 -7.61
N GLN A 118 -4.72 -0.28 -8.05
CA GLN A 118 -4.40 0.07 -9.44
C GLN A 118 -3.05 -0.53 -9.89
N ALA A 119 -2.00 -0.42 -9.05
CA ALA A 119 -0.68 -0.98 -9.35
C ALA A 119 -0.68 -2.52 -9.45
N ASN A 120 -1.42 -3.20 -8.57
CA ASN A 120 -1.48 -4.66 -8.50
C ASN A 120 -2.31 -5.28 -9.64
N LEU A 121 -3.40 -4.61 -10.05
CA LEU A 121 -4.30 -5.08 -11.11
C LEU A 121 -3.96 -4.54 -12.51
N ARG A 122 -2.94 -3.67 -12.63
CA ARG A 122 -2.50 -3.04 -13.90
C ARG A 122 -3.57 -2.18 -14.54
N LEU A 123 -4.25 -1.37 -13.76
CA LEU A 123 -5.27 -0.51 -14.32
C LEU A 123 -4.64 0.85 -14.60
N ASP A 124 -4.78 1.37 -15.81
CA ASP A 124 -4.43 2.75 -16.10
C ASP A 124 -5.26 3.73 -15.26
N THR A 125 -4.98 5.02 -15.38
CA THR A 125 -5.70 6.08 -14.64
C THR A 125 -7.22 6.04 -14.88
N ASP A 126 -7.67 5.48 -16.00
CA ASP A 126 -9.09 5.30 -16.35
C ASP A 126 -9.66 3.96 -15.88
N GLY A 127 -8.86 3.10 -15.23
CA GLY A 127 -9.30 1.82 -14.70
C GLY A 127 -9.22 0.65 -15.71
N LEU A 128 -8.46 0.78 -16.81
CA LEU A 128 -8.36 -0.22 -17.88
C LEU A 128 -7.06 -1.04 -17.81
N PRO A 129 -7.07 -2.35 -18.11
CA PRO A 129 -5.88 -3.20 -18.04
C PRO A 129 -4.72 -2.78 -18.97
N GLN A 130 -3.49 -2.75 -18.43
CA GLN A 130 -2.23 -2.47 -19.15
C GLN A 130 -1.35 -3.73 -19.34
N ASP A 131 -0.55 -3.74 -20.42
CA ASP A 131 0.28 -4.89 -20.85
C ASP A 131 1.73 -4.90 -20.28
N LEU A 132 1.98 -4.17 -19.18
CA LEU A 132 3.30 -4.05 -18.52
C LEU A 132 3.45 -5.02 -17.34
N PRO A 133 4.65 -5.54 -17.00
CA PRO A 133 4.81 -6.51 -15.92
C PRO A 133 4.39 -5.95 -14.54
N ALA A 134 3.24 -6.42 -14.04
CA ALA A 134 2.69 -6.07 -12.72
C ALA A 134 3.66 -6.33 -11.58
N ARG A 135 3.57 -5.48 -10.55
CA ARG A 135 4.33 -5.58 -9.31
C ARG A 135 3.42 -5.46 -8.13
N ALA A 136 3.76 -6.18 -7.07
CA ALA A 136 3.08 -6.05 -5.81
C ALA A 136 3.37 -4.66 -5.22
N LEU A 137 2.33 -3.89 -4.91
CA LEU A 137 2.45 -2.66 -4.13
C LEU A 137 1.62 -2.82 -2.85
N HIS A 138 2.27 -2.67 -1.70
CA HIS A 138 1.62 -2.74 -0.40
C HIS A 138 2.12 -1.64 0.54
N PHE A 139 1.36 -1.41 1.60
CA PHE A 139 1.66 -0.40 2.60
C PHE A 139 1.63 -1.01 4.00
N LEU A 140 2.58 -0.61 4.84
CA LEU A 140 2.68 -1.02 6.23
C LEU A 140 2.68 0.23 7.11
N LEU A 141 1.73 0.33 8.04
CA LEU A 141 1.73 1.34 9.10
C LEU A 141 2.14 0.66 10.39
N LEU A 142 3.22 1.12 11.01
CA LEU A 142 3.81 0.49 12.19
C LEU A 142 3.59 1.38 13.40
N LEU A 143 2.95 0.81 14.41
CA LEU A 143 2.57 1.47 15.65
C LEU A 143 3.57 1.13 16.75
N ASP A 144 4.01 2.13 17.51
CA ASP A 144 4.93 1.95 18.63
C ASP A 144 4.19 1.51 19.88
N ASP A 145 3.11 2.21 20.23
CA ASP A 145 2.43 2.08 21.53
C ASP A 145 0.93 1.84 21.37
N THR A 146 0.35 2.16 20.22
CA THR A 146 -1.08 2.05 19.95
C THR A 146 -1.44 0.65 19.44
N PRO A 147 -2.48 -0.02 20.00
CA PRO A 147 -2.95 -1.27 19.43
C PRO A 147 -3.58 -1.04 18.04
N PRO A 148 -3.33 -1.89 17.02
CA PRO A 148 -3.89 -1.74 15.67
C PRO A 148 -5.42 -1.60 15.63
N ALA A 149 -6.14 -2.22 16.57
CA ALA A 149 -7.59 -2.10 16.67
C ALA A 149 -8.07 -0.66 16.93
N ALA A 150 -7.28 0.19 17.59
CA ALA A 150 -7.64 1.58 17.84
C ALA A 150 -7.65 2.44 16.56
N PHE A 151 -6.91 2.03 15.52
CA PHE A 151 -6.94 2.67 14.21
C PHE A 151 -8.21 2.36 13.42
N ALA A 152 -8.93 1.29 13.75
CA ALA A 152 -10.05 0.79 12.94
C ALA A 152 -11.11 1.86 12.64
N PRO A 153 -11.61 2.66 13.61
CA PRO A 153 -12.62 3.68 13.34
C PRO A 153 -12.12 4.78 12.40
N ALA A 154 -10.87 5.24 12.59
CA ALA A 154 -10.28 6.30 11.79
C ALA A 154 -9.95 5.84 10.37
N VAL A 155 -9.51 4.58 10.20
CA VAL A 155 -9.27 4.00 8.88
C VAL A 155 -10.57 3.71 8.14
N ALA A 156 -11.59 3.20 8.85
CA ALA A 156 -12.90 2.90 8.28
C ALA A 156 -13.73 4.13 7.93
N SER A 157 -13.33 5.34 8.37
CA SER A 157 -13.96 6.59 7.93
C SER A 157 -13.58 6.96 6.49
N GLY A 158 -12.53 6.34 5.94
CA GLY A 158 -12.13 6.48 4.55
C GLY A 158 -13.19 5.96 3.59
N THR A 159 -13.42 6.69 2.50
CA THR A 159 -14.33 6.27 1.43
C THR A 159 -13.84 4.98 0.79
N ASP A 160 -14.78 4.08 0.50
CA ASP A 160 -14.55 2.81 -0.17
C ASP A 160 -13.49 1.90 0.47
N VAL A 161 -13.30 1.97 1.80
CA VAL A 161 -12.36 1.10 2.52
C VAL A 161 -13.12 0.14 3.43
N ARG A 162 -12.79 -1.15 3.32
CA ARG A 162 -13.18 -2.19 4.27
C ARG A 162 -11.97 -2.51 5.15
N VAL A 163 -12.21 -2.54 6.45
CA VAL A 163 -11.21 -2.97 7.44
C VAL A 163 -11.58 -4.32 8.06
N ALA A 164 -10.57 -5.09 8.43
CA ALA A 164 -10.72 -6.31 9.21
C ALA A 164 -9.56 -6.46 10.20
N LEU A 165 -9.84 -7.00 11.38
CA LEU A 165 -8.80 -7.35 12.36
C LEU A 165 -8.48 -8.84 12.21
N ASP A 166 -7.24 -9.16 11.85
CA ASP A 166 -6.77 -10.54 11.69
C ASP A 166 -5.43 -10.73 12.41
N ALA A 167 -5.37 -11.75 13.27
CA ALA A 167 -4.18 -12.08 14.07
C ALA A 167 -3.51 -10.87 14.76
N GLY A 168 -4.31 -9.93 15.29
CA GLY A 168 -3.83 -8.73 16.00
C GLY A 168 -3.43 -7.56 15.09
N ARG A 169 -3.50 -7.73 13.76
CA ARG A 169 -3.22 -6.67 12.78
C ARG A 169 -4.52 -6.14 12.20
N LEU A 170 -4.58 -4.83 11.97
CA LEU A 170 -5.66 -4.23 11.21
C LEU A 170 -5.28 -4.28 9.73
N THR A 171 -6.16 -4.83 8.91
CA THR A 171 -6.00 -4.88 7.47
C THR A 171 -7.01 -3.96 6.82
N ALA A 172 -6.61 -3.28 5.75
CA ALA A 172 -7.47 -2.41 4.96
C ALA A 172 -7.33 -2.74 3.46
N THR A 173 -8.48 -2.74 2.80
CA THR A 173 -8.63 -2.97 1.36
C THR A 173 -9.79 -2.13 0.84
N LEU A 174 -9.93 -1.99 -0.49
CA LEU A 174 -11.12 -1.35 -1.07
C LEU A 174 -12.38 -2.20 -0.82
N SER A 175 -13.51 -1.56 -0.56
CA SER A 175 -14.79 -2.19 -0.21
C SER A 175 -15.71 -2.53 -1.39
N GLY A 176 -15.31 -2.26 -2.63
CA GLY A 176 -16.15 -2.44 -3.82
C GLY A 176 -16.55 -3.88 -4.11
N GLU A 177 -17.85 -4.09 -4.36
CA GLU A 177 -18.48 -5.35 -4.80
C GLU A 177 -18.53 -5.47 -6.34
N ASP A 178 -18.20 -4.38 -7.06
CA ASP A 178 -18.49 -4.19 -8.50
C ASP A 178 -17.27 -4.24 -9.43
N TRP A 179 -16.14 -4.80 -8.99
CA TRP A 179 -14.88 -4.51 -9.66
C TRP A 179 -14.00 -5.75 -9.83
N PRO A 180 -13.37 -5.96 -11.02
CA PRO A 180 -13.09 -7.29 -11.52
C PRO A 180 -12.18 -8.03 -10.55
N ALA A 181 -12.61 -9.24 -10.21
CA ALA A 181 -11.82 -10.17 -9.43
C ALA A 181 -10.40 -10.25 -10.04
N PRO A 182 -9.35 -10.35 -9.22
CA PRO A 182 -8.00 -10.57 -9.73
C PRO A 182 -8.04 -11.74 -10.72
N PRO A 183 -7.35 -11.64 -11.87
CA PRO A 183 -7.41 -12.68 -12.88
C PRO A 183 -7.05 -14.03 -12.27
N ASP A 184 -7.85 -15.05 -12.59
CA ASP A 184 -7.64 -16.42 -12.14
C ASP A 184 -6.16 -16.81 -12.34
N PRO A 185 -5.55 -17.54 -11.39
CA PRO A 185 -4.21 -18.06 -11.59
C PRO A 185 -4.18 -18.86 -12.91
N PRO A 186 -3.09 -18.76 -13.69
CA PRO A 186 -3.01 -19.45 -14.97
C PRO A 186 -3.31 -20.93 -14.74
N ARG A 187 -4.36 -21.43 -15.40
CA ARG A 187 -4.69 -22.85 -15.32
C ARG A 187 -3.44 -23.63 -15.76
N PRO A 188 -3.05 -24.68 -15.02
CA PRO A 188 -1.93 -25.50 -15.45
C PRO A 188 -2.23 -26.01 -16.85
N GLU A 189 -1.33 -25.68 -17.79
CA GLU A 189 -1.43 -26.15 -19.16
C GLU A 189 -1.54 -27.67 -19.11
N ARG A 190 -2.73 -28.19 -19.45
CA ARG A 190 -2.90 -29.62 -19.72
C ARG A 190 -2.12 -29.89 -21.00
N ARG A 191 -0.85 -30.28 -20.86
CA ARG A 191 -0.20 -31.10 -21.85
C ARG A 191 -1.05 -32.36 -22.01
N LEU A 192 -1.74 -32.47 -23.14
CA LEU A 192 -1.91 -33.66 -23.98
C LEU A 192 -2.86 -33.32 -25.13
#